data_AF-A0A495ZUR0-F1
#
_entry.id   AF-A0A495ZUR0-F1
#
_cell.length_a   1.000
_cell.length_b   1.000
_cell.length_c   1.000
_cell.angle_alpha   90.00
_cell.angle_beta   90.00
_cell.angle_gamma   90.00
#
_symmetry.space_group_name_H-M   'P 1'
#
loop_
_entity.id
_entity.type
_entity.pdbx_description
1 polymer ?
#
loop_
_entity_poly.entity_id
_entity_poly.type
_entity_poly.pdbx_seq_one_letter_code
_entity_poly.pdbx_strand_id
1 'polypeptide(L)'
;TPEFKAELVFEVLSGATSQAEVCRRHNLNENQLSEWKRHLLENASSLFESTDKQSSDAEKRIAHLEQLVGRMAVALDIQKKLLTELD
;
A
#
# COMPACT_ATOMS: atom_id res chain seq x y z
N THR A 1 -15.81 1.79 -0.29
CA THR A 1 -14.61 1.66 0.57
C THR A 1 -13.89 0.36 0.21
N PRO A 2 -12.67 0.08 0.72
CA PRO A 2 -11.98 -1.19 0.46
C PRO A 2 -12.81 -2.43 0.83
N GLU A 3 -13.52 -2.37 1.96
CA GLU A 3 -14.37 -3.44 2.48
C GLU A 3 -15.51 -3.75 1.51
N PHE A 4 -16.19 -2.70 1.01
CA PHE A 4 -17.25 -2.82 0.02
C PHE A 4 -16.77 -3.51 -1.27
N LYS A 5 -15.58 -3.18 -1.76
CA LYS A 5 -15.03 -3.84 -2.97
C LYS A 5 -14.77 -5.33 -2.71
N ALA A 6 -14.24 -5.66 -1.53
CA ALA A 6 -13.96 -7.04 -1.16
C ALA A 6 -15.27 -7.85 -1.06
N GLU A 7 -16.29 -7.33 -0.37
CA GLU A 7 -17.61 -7.98 -0.24
C GLU A 7 -18.22 -8.31 -1.60
N LEU A 8 -18.27 -7.34 -2.52
CA LEU A 8 -18.84 -7.55 -3.84
C LEU A 8 -18.07 -8.58 -4.67
N VAL A 9 -16.73 -8.54 -4.61
CA VAL A 9 -15.90 -9.52 -5.30
C VAL A 9 -16.07 -10.92 -4.70
N PHE A 10 -16.19 -11.04 -3.37
CA PHE A 10 -16.48 -12.30 -2.70
C PHE A 10 -17.85 -12.84 -3.05
N GLU A 11 -18.87 -11.99 -3.17
CA GLU A 11 -20.21 -12.41 -3.59
C GLU A 11 -20.18 -13.05 -4.99
N VAL A 12 -19.48 -12.42 -5.94
CA VAL A 12 -19.31 -12.97 -7.29
C VAL A 12 -18.45 -14.24 -7.30
N LEU A 13 -17.39 -14.30 -6.50
CA LEU A 13 -16.52 -15.48 -6.40
C LEU A 13 -17.19 -16.67 -5.71
N SER A 14 -18.12 -16.41 -4.78
CA SER A 14 -18.90 -17.45 -4.10
C SER A 14 -19.86 -18.18 -5.04
N GLY A 15 -20.16 -17.59 -6.21
CA GLY A 15 -21.12 -18.11 -7.17
C GLY A 15 -22.60 -17.92 -6.75
N ALA A 16 -22.86 -17.28 -5.60
CA ALA A 16 -24.22 -17.02 -5.13
C ALA A 16 -24.96 -16.01 -6.02
N THR A 17 -24.24 -15.06 -6.61
CA THR A 17 -24.78 -14.01 -7.47
C THR A 17 -23.88 -13.83 -8.69
N SER A 18 -24.48 -13.67 -9.87
CA SER A 18 -23.71 -13.40 -11.09
C SER A 18 -23.11 -11.98 -11.08
N GLN A 19 -22.02 -11.80 -11.82
CA GLN A 19 -21.37 -10.49 -11.97
C GLN A 19 -22.34 -9.42 -12.50
N ALA A 20 -23.19 -9.78 -13.46
CA ALA A 20 -24.19 -8.89 -14.03
C ALA A 20 -25.26 -8.45 -13.01
N GLU A 21 -25.68 -9.33 -12.11
CA GLU A 21 -26.65 -9.00 -11.05
C GLU A 21 -26.06 -8.06 -10.00
N VAL A 22 -24.81 -8.29 -9.59
CA VAL A 22 -24.08 -7.40 -8.67
C VAL A 22 -23.91 -6.01 -9.29
N CYS A 23 -23.52 -5.95 -10.57
CA CYS A 23 -23.40 -4.69 -11.31
C CYS A 23 -24.72 -3.92 -11.37
N ARG A 24 -25.85 -4.59 -11.61
CA ARG A 24 -27.18 -3.96 -11.63
C ARG A 24 -27.60 -3.47 -10.25
N ARG A 25 -27.39 -4.27 -9.20
CA ARG A 25 -27.82 -3.95 -7.83
C ARG A 25 -27.08 -2.76 -7.25
N HIS A 26 -25.78 -2.64 -7.54
CA HIS A 26 -24.93 -1.59 -7.02
C HIS A 26 -24.63 -0.48 -8.02
N ASN A 27 -25.28 -0.50 -9.20
CA ASN A 27 -25.09 0.44 -10.29
C ASN A 27 -23.61 0.60 -10.70
N LEU A 28 -22.92 -0.53 -10.84
CA LEU A 28 -21.49 -0.61 -11.15
C LEU A 28 -21.27 -1.05 -12.60
N ASN A 29 -20.17 -0.59 -13.18
CA ASN A 29 -19.73 -1.06 -14.48
C ASN A 29 -19.09 -2.46 -14.35
N GLU A 30 -19.43 -3.37 -15.26
CA GLU A 30 -18.89 -4.73 -15.32
C GLU A 30 -17.37 -4.77 -15.42
N ASN A 31 -16.76 -3.79 -16.11
CA ASN A 31 -15.31 -3.65 -16.19
C ASN A 31 -14.67 -3.36 -14.84
N GLN A 32 -15.30 -2.52 -14.00
CA GLN A 32 -14.77 -2.19 -12.68
C GLN A 32 -14.78 -3.42 -11.76
N LEU A 33 -15.85 -4.21 -11.81
CA LEU A 33 -15.96 -5.42 -11.01
C LEU A 33 -14.98 -6.51 -11.47
N SER A 34 -14.75 -6.63 -12.78
CA SER A 34 -13.70 -7.48 -13.35
C SER A 34 -12.30 -7.06 -12.88
N GLU A 35 -12.00 -5.77 -12.88
CA GLU A 35 -10.72 -5.24 -12.39
C GLU A 35 -10.50 -5.53 -10.91
N TRP A 36 -11.53 -5.35 -10.07
CA TRP A 36 -11.41 -5.64 -8.64
C TRP A 36 -11.23 -7.13 -8.38
N LYS A 37 -11.93 -7.98 -9.13
CA LYS A 37 -11.76 -9.44 -9.06
C LYS A 37 -10.34 -9.85 -9.45
N ARG A 38 -9.80 -9.30 -10.54
CA ARG A 38 -8.40 -9.52 -10.94
C ARG A 38 -7.43 -9.07 -9.86
N HIS A 39 -7.60 -7.85 -9.35
CA HIS A 39 -6.75 -7.29 -8.31
C HIS A 39 -6.78 -8.14 -7.03
N LEU A 40 -7.95 -8.62 -6.60
CA LEU A 40 -8.06 -9.51 -5.45
C LEU A 40 -7.27 -10.80 -5.69
N LEU A 41 -7.45 -11.45 -6.85
CA LEU A 41 -6.78 -12.71 -7.16
C LEU A 41 -5.25 -12.56 -7.26
N GLU A 42 -4.76 -11.47 -7.85
CA GLU A 42 -3.33 -11.17 -7.96
C GLU A 42 -2.67 -10.91 -6.61
N ASN A 43 -3.39 -10.27 -5.68
CA ASN A 43 -2.86 -9.92 -4.35
C ASN A 43 -3.28 -10.91 -3.25
N ALA A 44 -4.14 -11.89 -3.53
CA ALA A 44 -4.62 -12.82 -2.52
C ALA A 44 -3.48 -13.65 -1.92
N SER A 45 -2.48 -14.01 -2.72
CA SER A 45 -1.31 -14.76 -2.24
C SER A 45 -0.51 -13.99 -1.20
N SER A 46 -0.44 -12.66 -1.30
CA SER A 46 0.33 -11.83 -0.35
C SER A 46 -0.30 -11.83 1.05
N LEU A 47 -1.59 -12.13 1.19
CA LEU A 47 -2.24 -12.28 2.50
C LEU A 47 -1.75 -13.51 3.27
N PHE A 48 -1.20 -14.51 2.57
CA PHE A 48 -0.64 -15.72 3.15
C PHE A 48 0.89 -15.66 3.28
N GLU A 49 1.52 -14.58 2.78
CA GLU A 49 2.94 -14.35 3.01
C GLU A 49 3.19 -13.95 4.46
N SER A 50 4.26 -14.48 5.06
CA SER A 50 4.61 -14.18 6.45
C SER A 50 4.93 -12.69 6.60
N THR A 51 4.10 -11.98 7.37
CA THR A 51 4.21 -10.53 7.63
C THR A 51 5.57 -10.14 8.25
N ASP A 52 6.24 -11.08 8.91
CA ASP A 52 7.58 -10.88 9.51
C ASP A 52 8.63 -10.39 8.50
N LYS A 53 8.58 -10.85 7.25
CA LYS A 53 9.58 -10.44 6.25
C LYS A 53 9.36 -9.03 5.75
N GLN A 54 8.10 -8.62 5.54
CA GLN A 54 7.78 -7.28 5.07
C GLN A 54 7.99 -6.21 6.17
N SER A 55 7.63 -6.51 7.42
CA SER A 55 7.91 -5.60 8.55
C SER A 55 9.40 -5.38 8.72
N SER A 56 10.19 -6.47 8.67
CA SER A 56 11.64 -6.38 8.88
C SER A 56 12.38 -5.57 7.81
N ASP A 57 11.99 -5.69 6.53
CA ASP A 57 12.65 -4.94 5.46
C ASP A 57 12.24 -3.45 5.49
N ALA A 58 10.97 -3.17 5.76
CA ALA A 58 10.48 -1.81 5.95
C ALA A 58 11.17 -1.11 7.13
N GLU A 59 11.30 -1.80 8.27
CA GLU A 59 12.00 -1.29 9.46
C GLU A 59 13.47 -1.02 9.19
N LYS A 60 14.18 -1.92 8.48
CA LYS A 60 15.57 -1.70 8.08
C LYS A 60 15.71 -0.48 7.18
N ARG A 61 14.78 -0.30 6.23
CA ARG A 61 14.79 0.84 5.32
C ARG A 61 14.54 2.14 6.07
N ILE A 62 13.60 2.15 7.01
CA ILE A 62 13.30 3.30 7.87
C ILE A 62 14.55 3.67 8.69
N ALA A 63 15.15 2.71 9.40
CA ALA A 63 16.35 2.96 10.20
C ALA A 63 17.51 3.53 9.36
N HIS A 64 17.72 3.01 8.14
CA HIS A 64 18.73 3.54 7.23
C HIS A 64 18.45 4.99 6.80
N LEU A 65 17.18 5.31 6.51
CA LEU A 65 16.78 6.67 6.13
C LEU A 65 16.91 7.64 7.30
N GLU A 66 16.51 7.25 8.51
CA GLU A 66 16.68 8.05 9.73
C GLU A 66 18.17 8.36 9.98
N GLN A 67 19.05 7.38 9.81
CA GLN A 67 20.50 7.58 9.93
C GLN A 67 21.03 8.57 8.87
N LEU A 68 20.53 8.52 7.64
CA LEU A 68 20.93 9.45 6.58
C LEU A 68 20.48 10.87 6.90
N VAL A 69 19.23 11.04 7.35
CA VAL A 69 18.69 12.34 7.78
C VAL A 69 19.51 12.92 8.93
N GLY A 70 19.85 12.11 9.94
CA GLY A 70 20.70 12.55 11.05
C GLY A 70 22.07 13.04 10.58
N ARG A 71 22.74 12.30 9.67
CA ARG A 71 24.02 12.73 9.08
C ARG A 71 23.90 14.03 8.32
N MET A 72 22.84 14.20 7.54
CA MET A 72 22.58 15.44 6.79
C MET A 72 22.30 16.62 7.73
N ALA A 73 21.53 16.42 8.81
CA ALA A 73 21.24 17.46 9.80
C ALA A 73 22.53 17.97 10.47
N VAL A 74 23.42 17.06 10.86
CA VAL A 74 24.73 17.42 11.43
C VAL A 74 25.60 18.18 10.42
N ALA A 75 25.65 17.71 9.16
CA ALA A 75 26.41 18.39 8.12
C ALA A 75 25.90 19.82 7.88
N LEU A 76 24.58 20.01 7.88
CA LEU A 76 23.96 21.34 7.76
C LEU A 76 24.25 22.23 8.97
N ASP A 77 24.24 21.69 10.20
CA ASP A 77 24.58 22.46 11.40
C ASP A 77 26.04 22.94 11.37
N ILE A 78 26.96 22.06 10.97
CA ILE A 78 28.38 22.40 10.77
C ILE A 78 28.52 23.49 9.69
N GLN A 79 27.85 23.31 8.55
CA GLN A 79 27.91 24.27 7.46
C GLN A 79 27.41 25.67 7.89
N LYS A 80 26.31 25.72 8.65
CA LYS A 80 25.78 26.97 9.20
C LYS A 80 26.76 27.63 10.15
N LYS A 81 27.33 26.88 11.10
CA LYS A 81 28.34 27.40 12.04
C LYS A 81 29.54 27.98 11.31
N LEU A 82 30.08 27.25 10.33
CA LEU A 82 31.22 27.73 9.53
C LEU A 82 30.91 29.03 8.78
N LEU A 83 29.69 29.17 8.24
CA LEU A 83 29.28 30.40 7.58
C LEU A 83 29.19 31.58 8.56
N THR A 84 28.63 31.37 9.75
CA THR A 84 28.52 32.41 10.79
C THR A 84 29.87 32.84 11.34
N GLU A 85 30.88 31.96 11.38
CA GLU A 85 32.23 32.30 11.83
C GLU A 85 33.08 32.99 10.74
N LEU A 86 32.60 33.01 9.48
CA LEU A 86 33.29 33.63 8.35
C LEU A 86 32.79 35.05 8.04
N ASP A 87 31.63 35.43 8.59
CA ASP A 87 31.04 36.78 8.56
C ASP A 87 31.47 37.61 9.78
#